data_AF-A0A7Y9EN26-F1
#
_entry.id   AF-A0A7Y9EN26-F1
#
_cell.length_a   1.000
_cell.length_b   1.000
_cell.length_c   1.000
_cell.angle_alpha   90.00
_cell.angle_beta   90.00
_cell.angle_gamma   90.00
#
_symmetry.space_group_name_H-M   'P 1'
#
loop_
_entity.id
_entity.type
_entity.pdbx_description
1 polymer ?
#
loop_
_entity_poly.entity_id
_entity_poly.type
_entity_poly.pdbx_seq_one_letter_code
_entity_poly.pdbx_strand_id
1 'polypeptide(L)'
;MSMQKGANTAVPVPSVRVELGWQGGPGVPDADASALLVAETGRVRSDDDFVFYNQPVHGSGAVRHEGKQQGPTVLDVLAVDLNRVEPAIDKIVIAASSDGGKFSQFRGLYVRVVDAAAGTEVARFESQGATTETAYVLGELYRRQGAWKFRAIGQGYDSGLAGLATDFGISVDDPGQAAPPAPPQPQATPPAPPQPQTPPPPPAPQEQYAPPGGQYTPPPPPPGGQYAPPPPPPGGQYAPPPGQYPPPPGQYTPPPPPGQYQPPADQYAPPAGQYPPPPGGQYAPPPPAGATPPQQQGGKISLTKNAPSVSLTKHGATGGHMRVNLNWTAREGAAKGLLGKRRRGVDLDLDLCCLWELKDGRKGIIHALGDMGALDRPPFIKLDKDDRTGAIESGENLHINLDHTADFKRILVFAEIYDGADDFRGMNAVATLYPVGAPPIEMHMNDCMDASRDAVLALIENVNGELVVRREGRYVMPPPGRPRWGKMTVDQAYGWNLEWVASRGKD
;
A
#
# COMPACT_ATOMS: atom_id res chain seq x y z
N MET A 1 35.08 16.22 18.02
CA MET A 1 36.20 15.24 18.14
C MET A 1 35.64 13.87 17.79
N SER A 2 36.38 13.03 17.05
CA SER A 2 35.90 11.69 16.72
C SER A 2 35.96 10.74 17.93
N MET A 3 34.92 9.95 18.11
CA MET A 3 34.75 8.95 19.16
C MET A 3 35.26 7.58 18.69
N GLN A 4 35.68 6.74 19.64
CA GLN A 4 35.98 5.32 19.39
C GLN A 4 34.72 4.46 19.56
N LYS A 5 34.68 3.28 18.94
CA LYS A 5 33.61 2.27 19.15
C LYS A 5 33.45 1.98 20.66
N GLY A 6 32.22 2.03 21.15
CA GLY A 6 31.87 1.88 22.58
C GLY A 6 31.95 3.17 23.42
N ALA A 7 32.63 4.23 22.94
CA ALA A 7 32.70 5.50 23.64
C ALA A 7 31.32 6.19 23.69
N ASN A 8 31.10 7.02 24.72
CA ASN A 8 29.85 7.78 24.89
C ASN A 8 30.09 9.20 25.41
N THR A 9 29.27 10.14 24.95
CA THR A 9 29.27 11.56 25.36
C THR A 9 27.88 12.00 25.84
N ALA A 10 27.79 13.15 26.49
CA ALA A 10 26.50 13.78 26.81
C ALA A 10 25.93 14.50 25.58
N VAL A 11 24.60 14.59 25.51
CA VAL A 11 23.87 15.40 24.50
C VAL A 11 23.06 16.46 25.26
N PRO A 12 23.66 17.60 25.62
CA PRO A 12 23.07 18.59 26.53
C PRO A 12 22.16 19.59 25.80
N VAL A 13 21.43 19.13 24.79
CA VAL A 13 20.63 19.95 23.87
C VAL A 13 19.23 19.33 23.67
N PRO A 14 18.18 20.14 23.45
CA PRO A 14 16.80 19.63 23.40
C PRO A 14 16.47 18.87 22.10
N SER A 15 17.16 19.19 21.00
CA SER A 15 16.94 18.59 19.69
C SER A 15 18.26 18.48 18.93
N VAL A 16 18.41 17.45 18.12
CA VAL A 16 19.60 17.17 17.32
C VAL A 16 19.24 16.78 15.88
N ARG A 17 20.16 17.03 14.95
CA ARG A 17 20.20 16.35 13.66
C ARG A 17 21.28 15.28 13.72
N VAL A 18 20.90 14.03 13.50
CA VAL A 18 21.81 12.91 13.35
C VAL A 18 22.06 12.72 11.87
N GLU A 19 23.30 12.90 11.45
CA GLU A 19 23.69 12.88 10.04
C GLU A 19 24.58 11.67 9.78
N LEU A 20 24.08 10.74 8.97
CA LEU A 20 24.86 9.70 8.29
C LEU A 20 25.61 10.38 7.14
N GLY A 21 26.89 10.08 6.94
CA GLY A 21 27.66 10.65 5.83
C GLY A 21 28.72 9.71 5.27
N TRP A 22 28.94 9.77 3.96
CA TRP A 22 29.97 9.00 3.25
C TRP A 22 30.40 9.71 1.95
N GLN A 23 31.55 9.33 1.40
CA GLN A 23 32.03 9.85 0.12
C GLN A 23 31.25 9.22 -1.04
N GLY A 24 30.61 10.04 -1.87
CA GLY A 24 29.90 9.61 -3.07
C GLY A 24 30.81 9.49 -4.29
N GLY A 25 30.45 8.64 -5.25
CA GLY A 25 31.18 8.51 -6.51
C GLY A 25 30.70 7.35 -7.39
N PRO A 26 31.20 7.24 -8.64
CA PRO A 26 30.85 6.15 -9.54
C PRO A 26 31.17 4.78 -8.94
N GLY A 27 30.17 3.90 -8.83
CA GLY A 27 30.32 2.54 -8.27
C GLY A 27 30.37 2.47 -6.73
N VAL A 28 30.15 3.59 -6.03
CA VAL A 28 29.86 3.56 -4.58
C VAL A 28 28.37 3.22 -4.39
N PRO A 29 27.99 2.29 -3.50
CA PRO A 29 26.58 2.01 -3.19
C PRO A 29 25.89 3.18 -2.46
N ASP A 30 24.55 3.19 -2.42
CA ASP A 30 23.77 4.16 -1.63
C ASP A 30 23.49 3.58 -0.23
N ALA A 31 23.17 4.43 0.75
CA ALA A 31 22.81 3.99 2.11
C ALA A 31 21.69 4.84 2.73
N ASP A 32 20.72 4.16 3.33
CA ASP A 32 19.59 4.77 4.05
C ASP A 32 19.84 4.88 5.54
N ALA A 33 19.71 6.10 6.08
CA ALA A 33 19.67 6.32 7.52
C ALA A 33 18.30 5.92 8.09
N SER A 34 18.30 5.23 9.23
CA SER A 34 17.07 4.86 9.94
C SER A 34 17.25 4.89 11.46
N ALA A 35 16.13 4.97 12.18
CA ALA A 35 16.08 5.09 13.63
C ALA A 35 15.03 4.15 14.23
N LEU A 36 15.42 3.34 15.22
CA LEU A 36 14.51 2.47 15.97
C LEU A 36 14.33 3.04 17.38
N LEU A 37 13.10 3.40 17.74
CA LEU A 37 12.74 3.81 19.10
C LEU A 37 12.54 2.55 19.96
N VAL A 38 13.41 2.35 20.94
CA VAL A 38 13.53 1.11 21.70
C VAL A 38 13.17 1.33 23.17
N ALA A 39 12.26 0.49 23.67
CA ALA A 39 11.83 0.46 25.06
C ALA A 39 12.80 -0.31 25.97
N GLU A 40 12.54 -0.31 27.28
CA GLU A 40 13.33 -1.03 28.30
C GLU A 40 13.46 -2.54 28.03
N THR A 41 12.53 -3.12 27.25
CA THR A 41 12.57 -4.51 26.74
C THR A 41 13.75 -4.80 25.81
N GLY A 42 14.49 -3.76 25.35
CA GLY A 42 15.53 -3.87 24.33
C GLY A 42 15.00 -3.96 22.90
N ARG A 43 13.67 -3.85 22.71
CA ARG A 43 12.96 -3.95 21.43
C ARG A 43 12.07 -2.74 21.15
N VAL A 44 11.61 -2.61 19.90
CA VAL A 44 10.49 -1.71 19.55
C VAL A 44 9.19 -2.18 20.23
N ARG A 45 8.19 -1.29 20.35
CA ARG A 45 6.85 -1.64 20.83
C ARG A 45 5.95 -2.15 19.71
N SER A 46 6.13 -1.59 18.52
CA SER A 46 5.53 -2.00 17.23
C SER A 46 6.41 -1.48 16.09
N ASP A 47 6.09 -1.86 14.85
CA ASP A 47 6.78 -1.36 13.64
C ASP A 47 6.58 0.14 13.37
N ASP A 48 5.81 0.85 14.21
CA ASP A 48 5.63 2.31 14.15
C ASP A 48 6.76 3.06 14.86
N ASP A 49 7.47 2.40 15.78
CA ASP A 49 8.71 2.89 16.41
C ASP A 49 9.92 2.88 15.44
N PHE A 50 9.76 2.43 14.18
CA PHE A 50 10.82 2.40 13.17
C PHE A 50 10.70 3.55 12.17
N VAL A 51 11.63 4.49 12.17
CA VAL A 51 11.67 5.63 11.24
C VAL A 51 12.72 5.40 10.16
N PHE A 52 12.31 5.46 8.90
CA PHE A 52 13.15 5.28 7.71
C PHE A 52 12.48 5.97 6.51
N TYR A 53 13.08 5.95 5.31
CA TYR A 53 12.60 6.73 4.16
C TYR A 53 11.11 6.49 3.79
N ASN A 54 10.60 5.27 4.01
CA ASN A 54 9.21 4.90 3.72
C ASN A 54 8.24 5.15 4.91
N GLN A 55 8.78 5.42 6.10
CA GLN A 55 8.03 5.84 7.28
C GLN A 55 8.75 7.04 7.93
N PRO A 56 8.77 8.21 7.28
CA PRO A 56 9.73 9.26 7.58
C PRO A 56 9.42 10.08 8.85
N VAL A 57 8.40 9.71 9.65
CA VAL A 57 8.03 10.41 10.89
C VAL A 57 7.51 9.40 11.92
N HIS A 58 8.05 9.42 13.13
CA HIS A 58 7.49 8.69 14.27
C HIS A 58 6.14 9.29 14.70
N GLY A 59 5.20 8.48 15.18
CA GLY A 59 3.85 8.93 15.58
C GLY A 59 3.82 10.08 16.60
N SER A 60 4.77 10.13 17.54
CA SER A 60 4.89 11.25 18.51
C SER A 60 5.53 12.53 17.92
N GLY A 61 6.03 12.48 16.68
CA GLY A 61 6.82 13.53 16.04
C GLY A 61 8.22 13.73 16.62
N ALA A 62 8.69 12.85 17.52
CA ALA A 62 10.00 12.96 18.16
C ALA A 62 11.19 12.60 17.26
N VAL A 63 10.96 11.84 16.17
CA VAL A 63 11.99 11.45 15.19
C VAL A 63 11.42 11.62 13.79
N ARG A 64 12.23 12.14 12.87
CA ARG A 64 11.91 12.37 11.46
C ARG A 64 13.10 12.05 10.57
N HIS A 65 12.89 11.31 9.49
CA HIS A 65 13.82 11.23 8.37
C HIS A 65 13.61 12.47 7.47
N GLU A 66 14.69 13.20 7.18
CA GLU A 66 14.67 14.44 6.39
C GLU A 66 15.18 14.26 4.96
N GLY A 67 15.63 13.05 4.60
CA GLY A 67 16.08 12.68 3.26
C GLY A 67 17.56 12.97 2.97
N LYS A 68 18.01 12.44 1.82
CA LYS A 68 19.41 12.51 1.38
C LYS A 68 19.77 13.87 0.78
N GLN A 69 21.02 14.28 1.00
CA GLN A 69 21.67 15.41 0.35
C GLN A 69 22.84 14.89 -0.48
N GLN A 70 22.71 14.95 -1.81
CA GLN A 70 23.67 14.39 -2.76
C GLN A 70 24.87 15.33 -2.99
N GLY A 71 26.07 14.77 -3.12
CA GLY A 71 27.30 15.53 -3.35
C GLY A 71 28.57 14.68 -3.23
N PRO A 72 29.78 15.29 -3.24
CA PRO A 72 31.05 14.58 -3.05
C PRO A 72 31.14 13.88 -1.68
N THR A 73 30.47 14.44 -0.68
CA THR A 73 29.99 13.71 0.51
C THR A 73 28.48 13.67 0.39
N VAL A 74 27.89 12.48 0.39
CA VAL A 74 26.45 12.28 0.53
C VAL A 74 26.13 12.32 2.02
N LEU A 75 25.02 12.95 2.39
CA LEU A 75 24.46 12.90 3.73
C LEU A 75 23.06 12.28 3.69
N ASP A 76 22.66 11.57 4.74
CA ASP A 76 21.26 11.23 5.01
C ASP A 76 20.94 11.57 6.48
N VAL A 77 19.77 12.15 6.73
CA VAL A 77 19.55 12.96 7.94
C VAL A 77 18.30 12.55 8.72
N LEU A 78 18.47 12.39 10.04
CA LEU A 78 17.43 12.12 11.02
C LEU A 78 17.34 13.30 12.01
N ALA A 79 16.26 14.07 11.97
CA ALA A 79 15.95 15.05 13.02
C ALA A 79 15.32 14.36 14.22
N VAL A 80 15.78 14.72 15.43
CA VAL A 80 15.33 14.14 16.71
C VAL A 80 15.04 15.27 17.70
N ASP A 81 13.81 15.32 18.22
CA ASP A 81 13.42 16.14 19.37
C ASP A 81 13.43 15.27 20.63
N LEU A 82 14.46 15.45 21.45
CA LEU A 82 14.76 14.64 22.62
C LEU A 82 13.84 14.92 23.81
N ASN A 83 13.07 16.02 23.75
CA ASN A 83 12.02 16.36 24.72
C ASN A 83 10.68 15.70 24.35
N ARG A 84 10.40 15.47 23.06
CA ARG A 84 9.20 14.78 22.58
C ARG A 84 9.26 13.25 22.64
N VAL A 85 10.45 12.66 22.88
CA VAL A 85 10.59 11.21 23.07
C VAL A 85 9.82 10.79 24.32
N GLU A 86 8.90 9.84 24.17
CA GLU A 86 8.03 9.39 25.25
C GLU A 86 8.82 8.74 26.41
N PRO A 87 8.33 8.77 27.66
CA PRO A 87 9.02 8.12 28.80
C PRO A 87 9.22 6.62 28.66
N ALA A 88 8.42 5.94 27.82
CA ALA A 88 8.53 4.50 27.56
C ALA A 88 9.65 4.12 26.57
N ILE A 89 10.34 5.10 25.99
CA ILE A 89 11.49 4.90 25.09
C ILE A 89 12.77 5.26 25.83
N ASP A 90 13.62 4.25 26.03
CA ASP A 90 14.92 4.37 26.71
C ASP A 90 16.00 4.91 25.76
N LYS A 91 15.92 4.53 24.48
CA LYS A 91 16.91 4.86 23.48
C LYS A 91 16.37 4.87 22.05
N ILE A 92 17.10 5.56 21.19
CA ILE A 92 16.90 5.61 19.75
C ILE A 92 18.18 5.05 19.11
N VAL A 93 18.06 3.87 18.50
CA VAL A 93 19.16 3.19 17.79
C VAL A 93 19.26 3.79 16.40
N ILE A 94 20.45 4.24 16.00
CA ILE A 94 20.71 4.83 14.69
C ILE A 94 21.40 3.78 13.81
N ALA A 95 20.69 3.37 12.75
CA ALA A 95 21.11 2.35 11.81
C ALA A 95 21.30 2.93 10.39
N ALA A 96 22.07 2.20 9.58
CA ALA A 96 22.21 2.41 8.15
C ALA A 96 22.03 1.07 7.41
N SER A 97 21.38 1.08 6.26
CA SER A 97 21.29 -0.07 5.33
C SER A 97 21.79 0.33 3.95
N SER A 98 22.58 -0.52 3.29
CA SER A 98 23.18 -0.22 1.97
C SER A 98 22.38 -0.86 0.82
N ASP A 99 22.04 -0.07 -0.18
CA ASP A 99 21.50 -0.55 -1.46
C ASP A 99 22.61 -0.67 -2.52
N GLY A 100 22.56 -1.72 -3.34
CA GLY A 100 23.51 -1.96 -4.43
C GLY A 100 24.91 -2.45 -4.02
N GLY A 101 25.18 -2.78 -2.74
CA GLY A 101 26.50 -3.27 -2.33
C GLY A 101 26.67 -3.54 -0.83
N LYS A 102 27.93 -3.58 -0.38
CA LYS A 102 28.37 -3.86 1.00
C LYS A 102 29.07 -2.65 1.63
N PHE A 103 29.02 -2.51 2.95
CA PHE A 103 29.60 -1.36 3.65
C PHE A 103 31.13 -1.21 3.51
N SER A 104 31.87 -2.26 3.16
CA SER A 104 33.31 -2.18 2.81
C SER A 104 33.63 -1.40 1.53
N GLN A 105 32.64 -1.17 0.66
CA GLN A 105 32.80 -0.34 -0.55
C GLN A 105 32.78 1.17 -0.22
N PHE A 106 32.20 1.56 0.91
CA PHE A 106 32.05 2.96 1.32
C PHE A 106 33.38 3.56 1.76
N ARG A 107 33.53 4.88 1.64
CA ARG A 107 34.72 5.61 2.07
C ARG A 107 34.33 6.80 2.94
N GLY A 108 35.02 6.97 4.07
CA GLY A 108 34.68 7.99 5.06
C GLY A 108 33.25 7.88 5.58
N LEU A 109 32.79 6.66 5.90
CA LEU A 109 31.46 6.42 6.48
C LEU A 109 31.47 6.88 7.94
N TYR A 110 30.61 7.84 8.30
CA TYR A 110 30.47 8.33 9.66
C TYR A 110 29.01 8.56 10.05
N VAL A 111 28.78 8.62 11.36
CA VAL A 111 27.60 9.27 11.94
C VAL A 111 28.05 10.44 12.80
N ARG A 112 27.34 11.56 12.74
CA ARG A 112 27.51 12.67 13.68
C ARG A 112 26.18 13.13 14.27
N VAL A 113 26.25 13.71 15.45
CA VAL A 113 25.12 14.33 16.16
C VAL A 113 25.40 15.82 16.23
N VAL A 114 24.52 16.62 15.67
CA VAL A 114 24.63 18.08 15.54
C VAL A 114 23.51 18.74 16.34
N ASP A 115 23.79 19.80 17.09
CA ASP A 115 22.79 20.65 17.72
C ASP A 115 21.86 21.24 16.64
N ALA A 116 20.56 20.96 16.72
CA ALA A 116 19.60 21.38 15.69
C ALA A 116 19.36 22.90 15.65
N ALA A 117 19.69 23.64 16.72
CA ALA A 117 19.56 25.09 16.79
C ALA A 117 20.88 25.82 16.54
N ALA A 118 22.01 25.30 17.06
CA ALA A 118 23.31 25.96 16.94
C ALA A 118 24.18 25.45 15.76
N GLY A 119 23.84 24.31 15.14
CA GLY A 119 24.64 23.70 14.08
C GLY A 119 25.99 23.14 14.53
N THR A 120 26.21 22.99 15.84
CA THR A 120 27.49 22.55 16.42
C THR A 120 27.58 21.02 16.52
N GLU A 121 28.74 20.45 16.20
CA GLU A 121 28.96 18.99 16.28
C GLU A 121 29.13 18.55 17.75
N VAL A 122 28.10 17.92 18.31
CA VAL A 122 28.06 17.39 19.69
C VAL A 122 28.81 16.06 19.80
N ALA A 123 28.68 15.21 18.77
CA ALA A 123 29.33 13.90 18.71
C ALA A 123 29.64 13.51 17.26
N ARG A 124 30.68 12.68 17.07
CA ARG A 124 31.05 12.13 15.76
C ARG A 124 31.70 10.76 15.94
N PHE A 125 31.32 9.79 15.12
CA PHE A 125 31.93 8.47 15.06
C PHE A 125 32.24 8.12 13.60
N GLU A 126 33.53 7.97 13.30
CA GLU A 126 34.02 7.43 12.03
C GLU A 126 33.91 5.90 12.07
N SER A 127 33.08 5.31 11.20
CA SER A 127 32.92 3.87 11.11
C SER A 127 34.11 3.27 10.37
N GLN A 128 34.81 2.34 11.03
CA GLN A 128 35.98 1.64 10.49
C GLN A 128 35.80 0.14 10.68
N GLY A 129 36.28 -0.65 9.71
CA GLY A 129 36.27 -2.12 9.79
C GLY A 129 34.99 -2.81 9.35
N ALA A 130 34.12 -2.14 8.57
CA ALA A 130 33.04 -2.82 7.85
C ALA A 130 33.63 -3.76 6.77
N THR A 131 33.10 -4.97 6.66
CA THR A 131 33.59 -6.04 5.79
C THR A 131 32.51 -6.56 4.83
N THR A 132 31.70 -7.54 5.23
CA THR A 132 30.70 -8.18 4.37
C THR A 132 29.29 -7.63 4.52
N GLU A 133 29.08 -6.69 5.43
CA GLU A 133 27.76 -6.38 5.97
C GLU A 133 26.96 -5.41 5.08
N THR A 134 25.63 -5.52 5.13
CA THR A 134 24.69 -4.67 4.35
C THR A 134 23.70 -3.89 5.23
N ALA A 135 23.75 -4.08 6.55
CA ALA A 135 23.21 -3.14 7.53
C ALA A 135 24.21 -2.90 8.67
N TYR A 136 24.09 -1.75 9.35
CA TYR A 136 25.06 -1.28 10.34
C TYR A 136 24.38 -0.41 11.41
N VAL A 137 24.45 -0.81 12.68
CA VAL A 137 24.11 0.07 13.81
C VAL A 137 25.33 0.94 14.13
N LEU A 138 25.23 2.23 13.83
CA LEU A 138 26.35 3.17 13.96
C LEU A 138 26.43 3.76 15.39
N GLY A 139 25.29 4.00 16.03
CA GLY A 139 25.24 4.48 17.41
C GLY A 139 23.84 4.41 18.04
N GLU A 140 23.73 4.82 19.29
CA GLU A 140 22.45 5.00 19.99
C GLU A 140 22.43 6.33 20.76
N LEU A 141 21.32 7.06 20.66
CA LEU A 141 20.95 8.09 21.62
C LEU A 141 20.22 7.39 22.77
N TYR A 142 20.64 7.55 24.02
CA TYR A 142 20.05 6.84 25.16
C TYR A 142 19.94 7.73 26.40
N ARG A 143 18.94 7.48 27.24
CA ARG A 143 18.77 8.14 28.54
C ARG A 143 19.63 7.48 29.60
N ARG A 144 20.23 8.27 30.50
CA ARG A 144 20.85 7.80 31.74
C ARG A 144 20.72 8.87 32.82
N GLN A 145 20.08 8.52 33.94
CA GLN A 145 19.83 9.43 35.07
C GLN A 145 19.14 10.74 34.63
N GLY A 146 18.15 10.62 33.74
CA GLY A 146 17.39 11.76 33.17
C GLY A 146 18.10 12.53 32.05
N ALA A 147 19.41 12.38 31.88
CA ALA A 147 20.18 13.05 30.83
C ALA A 147 20.28 12.20 29.55
N TRP A 148 20.23 12.86 28.39
CA TRP A 148 20.50 12.22 27.09
C TRP A 148 22.00 12.10 26.81
N LYS A 149 22.38 10.98 26.21
CA LYS A 149 23.75 10.62 25.84
C LYS A 149 23.80 9.98 24.46
N PHE A 150 24.90 10.13 23.74
CA PHE A 150 25.17 9.39 22.52
C PHE A 150 26.27 8.34 22.78
N ARG A 151 26.12 7.12 22.25
CA ARG A 151 27.15 6.08 22.23
C ARG A 151 27.45 5.67 20.79
N ALA A 152 28.73 5.57 20.45
CA ALA A 152 29.18 4.94 19.20
C ALA A 152 29.10 3.41 19.32
N ILE A 153 28.45 2.73 18.38
CA ILE A 153 28.26 1.27 18.39
C ILE A 153 29.09 0.61 17.29
N GLY A 154 28.91 1.02 16.03
CA GLY A 154 29.59 0.45 14.87
C GLY A 154 29.49 -1.08 14.76
N GLN A 155 28.29 -1.64 14.78
CA GLN A 155 28.01 -3.08 14.67
C GLN A 155 27.34 -3.39 13.32
N GLY A 156 27.97 -4.22 12.51
CA GLY A 156 27.42 -4.64 11.22
C GLY A 156 26.58 -5.93 11.28
N TYR A 157 25.79 -6.13 10.23
CA TYR A 157 24.86 -7.25 10.01
C TYR A 157 25.01 -7.79 8.57
N ASP A 158 25.49 -9.03 8.43
CA ASP A 158 25.55 -9.75 7.14
C ASP A 158 24.16 -10.17 6.63
N SER A 159 23.23 -10.38 7.55
CA SER A 159 21.79 -10.59 7.31
C SER A 159 21.04 -9.29 6.92
N GLY A 160 21.76 -8.19 6.71
CA GLY A 160 21.21 -6.93 6.26
C GLY A 160 20.16 -6.33 7.18
N LEU A 161 19.28 -5.50 6.61
CA LEU A 161 18.27 -4.77 7.38
C LEU A 161 17.23 -5.72 8.00
N ALA A 162 16.91 -6.84 7.34
CA ALA A 162 16.00 -7.85 7.86
C ALA A 162 16.50 -8.44 9.20
N GLY A 163 17.78 -8.84 9.27
CA GLY A 163 18.37 -9.35 10.51
C GLY A 163 18.46 -8.29 11.61
N LEU A 164 18.86 -7.06 11.25
CA LEU A 164 18.90 -5.93 12.19
C LEU A 164 17.52 -5.65 12.79
N ALA A 165 16.49 -5.56 11.95
CA ALA A 165 15.12 -5.33 12.37
C ALA A 165 14.59 -6.46 13.27
N THR A 166 14.90 -7.73 12.92
CA THR A 166 14.52 -8.92 13.70
C THR A 166 15.09 -8.91 15.12
N ASP A 167 16.36 -8.52 15.31
CA ASP A 167 16.98 -8.41 16.64
C ASP A 167 16.21 -7.43 17.54
N PHE A 168 15.80 -6.29 16.98
CA PHE A 168 14.99 -5.27 17.65
C PHE A 168 13.49 -5.59 17.73
N GLY A 169 13.04 -6.74 17.21
CA GLY A 169 11.67 -7.26 17.38
C GLY A 169 10.68 -6.91 16.26
N ILE A 170 11.13 -6.32 15.16
CA ILE A 170 10.33 -6.09 13.95
C ILE A 170 10.26 -7.40 13.16
N SER A 171 9.09 -7.76 12.63
CA SER A 171 8.95 -8.95 11.77
C SER A 171 9.28 -8.59 10.31
N VAL A 172 10.14 -9.37 9.66
CA VAL A 172 10.53 -9.16 8.26
C VAL A 172 10.46 -10.45 7.46
N ASP A 173 9.41 -10.59 6.66
CA ASP A 173 9.30 -11.63 5.63
C ASP A 173 10.12 -11.22 4.39
N ASP A 174 11.33 -11.76 4.24
CA ASP A 174 12.26 -11.43 3.14
C ASP A 174 12.03 -12.28 1.87
N PRO A 175 11.69 -11.66 0.72
CA PRO A 175 11.69 -12.30 -0.60
C PRO A 175 13.00 -12.04 -1.39
N GLY A 176 14.12 -11.77 -0.71
CA GLY A 176 15.35 -11.22 -1.30
C GLY A 176 16.57 -12.14 -1.34
N GLN A 177 16.90 -12.88 -0.27
CA GLN A 177 18.14 -13.68 -0.26
C GLN A 177 18.03 -15.01 -1.02
N ALA A 178 18.54 -15.02 -2.26
CA ALA A 178 18.91 -16.25 -2.95
C ALA A 178 20.00 -16.99 -2.17
N ALA A 179 19.62 -18.05 -1.45
CA ALA A 179 20.56 -18.90 -0.73
C ALA A 179 21.67 -19.43 -1.67
N PRO A 180 22.94 -19.50 -1.22
CA PRO A 180 24.02 -20.02 -2.05
C PRO A 180 23.69 -21.46 -2.49
N PRO A 181 23.91 -21.81 -3.77
CA PRO A 181 23.47 -23.09 -4.31
C PRO A 181 24.09 -24.24 -3.53
N ALA A 182 23.23 -25.11 -3.00
CA ALA A 182 23.67 -26.28 -2.26
C ALA A 182 24.60 -27.15 -3.13
N PRO A 183 25.71 -27.68 -2.59
CA PRO A 183 26.59 -28.54 -3.35
C PRO A 183 25.82 -29.76 -3.89
N PRO A 184 26.07 -30.20 -5.12
CA PRO A 184 25.25 -31.20 -5.79
C PRO A 184 25.24 -32.51 -5.00
N GLN A 185 24.06 -32.91 -4.53
CA GLN A 185 23.88 -34.18 -3.84
C GLN A 185 24.17 -35.35 -4.78
N PRO A 186 24.86 -36.41 -4.32
CA PRO A 186 25.02 -37.63 -5.09
C PRO A 186 23.66 -38.21 -5.50
N GLN A 187 23.52 -38.59 -6.77
CA GLN A 187 22.27 -39.15 -7.30
C GLN A 187 21.92 -40.45 -6.58
N ALA A 188 20.75 -40.49 -5.93
CA ALA A 188 20.22 -41.70 -5.32
C ALA A 188 19.87 -42.74 -6.40
N THR A 189 20.20 -44.01 -6.15
CA THR A 189 19.85 -45.11 -7.04
C THR A 189 18.34 -45.44 -6.98
N PRO A 190 17.75 -45.98 -8.06
CA PRO A 190 16.33 -46.35 -8.07
C PRO A 190 15.98 -47.42 -7.03
N PRO A 191 14.79 -47.36 -6.40
CA PRO A 191 14.35 -48.38 -5.45
C PRO A 191 14.02 -49.72 -6.14
N ALA A 192 14.21 -50.82 -5.41
CA ALA A 192 13.91 -52.17 -5.89
C ALA A 192 12.38 -52.47 -5.89
N PRO A 193 11.91 -53.47 -6.66
CA PRO A 193 10.49 -53.84 -6.71
C PRO A 193 9.96 -54.38 -5.36
N PRO A 194 8.68 -54.13 -5.01
CA PRO A 194 8.09 -54.62 -3.77
C PRO A 194 7.88 -56.14 -3.78
N GLN A 195 8.13 -56.79 -2.64
CA GLN A 195 7.77 -58.20 -2.42
C GLN A 195 6.30 -58.33 -1.94
N PRO A 196 5.60 -59.43 -2.24
CA PRO A 196 4.25 -59.66 -1.74
C PRO A 196 4.21 -59.89 -0.22
N GLN A 197 3.30 -59.21 0.48
CA GLN A 197 3.00 -59.49 1.89
C GLN A 197 1.73 -60.35 2.02
N THR A 198 1.73 -61.27 2.98
CA THR A 198 0.58 -62.13 3.29
C THR A 198 -0.43 -61.42 4.20
N PRO A 199 -1.76 -61.64 4.02
CA PRO A 199 -2.78 -61.00 4.85
C PRO A 199 -2.86 -61.62 6.27
N PRO A 200 -3.27 -60.83 7.28
CA PRO A 200 -3.49 -61.31 8.65
C PRO A 200 -4.81 -62.09 8.82
N PRO A 201 -4.95 -62.94 9.87
CA PRO A 201 -6.16 -63.69 10.15
C PRO A 201 -7.28 -62.83 10.79
N PRO A 202 -8.56 -63.26 10.71
CA PRO A 202 -9.69 -62.55 11.28
C PRO A 202 -9.81 -62.71 12.82
N PRO A 203 -10.42 -61.75 13.53
CA PRO A 203 -10.64 -61.82 14.98
C PRO A 203 -11.81 -62.74 15.37
N ALA A 204 -11.78 -63.23 16.61
CA ALA A 204 -12.82 -64.06 17.22
C ALA A 204 -13.95 -63.22 17.86
N PRO A 205 -15.18 -63.76 18.02
CA PRO A 205 -16.31 -63.04 18.60
C PRO A 205 -16.20 -62.89 20.13
N GLN A 206 -16.86 -61.86 20.67
CA GLN A 206 -17.05 -61.67 22.12
C GLN A 206 -18.55 -61.48 22.43
N GLU A 207 -18.94 -61.81 23.66
CA GLU A 207 -20.34 -62.05 24.04
C GLU A 207 -21.10 -60.77 24.45
N GLN A 208 -22.44 -60.84 24.40
CA GLN A 208 -23.33 -59.72 24.70
C GLN A 208 -23.63 -59.60 26.21
N TYR A 209 -23.68 -58.36 26.70
CA TYR A 209 -24.42 -58.00 27.91
C TYR A 209 -25.29 -56.75 27.67
N ALA A 210 -26.48 -56.75 28.26
CA ALA A 210 -27.45 -55.65 28.34
C ALA A 210 -27.62 -55.29 29.85
N PRO A 211 -28.41 -54.27 30.30
CA PRO A 211 -29.49 -53.51 29.63
C PRO A 211 -29.38 -51.98 29.96
N PRO A 212 -30.45 -51.16 30.10
CA PRO A 212 -31.83 -51.22 29.58
C PRO A 212 -32.17 -50.03 28.64
N GLY A 213 -33.37 -50.04 28.04
CA GLY A 213 -33.79 -49.07 27.03
C GLY A 213 -34.64 -47.89 27.54
N GLY A 214 -34.70 -46.84 26.73
CA GLY A 214 -35.68 -45.75 26.81
C GLY A 214 -36.07 -45.32 25.39
N GLN A 215 -37.37 -45.11 25.13
CA GLN A 215 -37.88 -44.81 23.79
C GLN A 215 -37.99 -43.30 23.55
N TYR A 216 -37.39 -42.80 22.47
CA TYR A 216 -37.68 -41.46 21.94
C TYR A 216 -37.75 -41.49 20.41
N THR A 217 -38.87 -41.04 19.86
CA THR A 217 -39.12 -40.90 18.43
C THR A 217 -39.22 -39.42 18.05
N PRO A 218 -38.51 -38.93 17.02
CA PRO A 218 -38.61 -37.54 16.58
C PRO A 218 -39.91 -37.25 15.81
N PRO A 219 -40.53 -36.06 15.99
CA PRO A 219 -41.73 -35.65 15.25
C PRO A 219 -41.41 -35.06 13.86
N PRO A 220 -42.40 -34.97 12.94
CA PRO A 220 -42.23 -34.46 11.57
C PRO A 220 -42.21 -32.91 11.47
N PRO A 221 -41.69 -32.35 10.35
CA PRO A 221 -41.59 -30.90 10.14
C PRO A 221 -42.90 -30.22 9.70
N PRO A 222 -43.11 -28.92 10.02
CA PRO A 222 -44.26 -28.13 9.56
C PRO A 222 -44.05 -27.47 8.18
N PRO A 223 -45.13 -27.01 7.49
CA PRO A 223 -45.05 -26.34 6.20
C PRO A 223 -44.61 -24.87 6.30
N GLY A 224 -44.03 -24.33 5.22
CA GLY A 224 -43.50 -22.97 5.15
C GLY A 224 -44.53 -21.89 4.74
N GLY A 225 -44.18 -20.63 5.02
CA GLY A 225 -44.92 -19.43 4.62
C GLY A 225 -43.99 -18.32 4.09
N GLN A 226 -44.54 -17.39 3.31
CA GLN A 226 -43.77 -16.38 2.56
C GLN A 226 -43.72 -15.02 3.29
N TYR A 227 -42.67 -14.23 3.02
CA TYR A 227 -42.51 -12.83 3.44
C TYR A 227 -42.47 -11.89 2.22
N ALA A 228 -42.86 -10.63 2.40
CA ALA A 228 -42.87 -9.60 1.35
C ALA A 228 -42.23 -8.26 1.83
N PRO A 229 -41.62 -7.45 0.94
CA PRO A 229 -40.87 -6.23 1.30
C PRO A 229 -41.70 -4.91 1.25
N PRO A 230 -41.19 -3.80 1.81
CA PRO A 230 -41.88 -2.50 1.93
C PRO A 230 -41.84 -1.60 0.65
N PRO A 231 -42.67 -0.52 0.58
CA PRO A 231 -42.87 0.28 -0.64
C PRO A 231 -41.95 1.53 -0.81
N PRO A 232 -41.87 2.09 -2.05
CA PRO A 232 -41.04 3.27 -2.38
C PRO A 232 -41.78 4.64 -2.29
N PRO A 233 -41.05 5.77 -2.29
CA PRO A 233 -41.61 7.13 -2.29
C PRO A 233 -42.10 7.63 -3.67
N PRO A 234 -42.88 8.73 -3.74
CA PRO A 234 -43.49 9.22 -4.99
C PRO A 234 -42.58 10.17 -5.79
N GLY A 235 -42.65 10.08 -7.13
CA GLY A 235 -41.90 10.95 -8.05
C GLY A 235 -42.70 12.16 -8.55
N GLY A 236 -42.00 13.27 -8.80
CA GLY A 236 -42.54 14.46 -9.48
C GLY A 236 -42.46 14.36 -11.01
N GLN A 237 -43.39 14.99 -11.71
CA GLN A 237 -43.49 14.96 -13.18
C GLN A 237 -42.82 16.18 -13.83
N TYR A 238 -41.95 15.95 -14.83
CA TYR A 238 -41.57 16.94 -15.85
C TYR A 238 -41.44 16.26 -17.21
N ALA A 239 -41.86 16.94 -18.28
CA ALA A 239 -41.93 16.39 -19.64
C ALA A 239 -41.17 17.27 -20.65
N PRO A 240 -40.35 16.69 -21.55
CA PRO A 240 -39.69 17.40 -22.65
C PRO A 240 -40.53 17.44 -23.95
N PRO A 241 -40.29 18.39 -24.87
CA PRO A 241 -41.03 18.55 -26.13
C PRO A 241 -40.52 17.62 -27.26
N PRO A 242 -41.33 17.40 -28.33
CA PRO A 242 -40.99 16.47 -29.41
C PRO A 242 -40.04 17.07 -30.47
N GLY A 243 -39.02 16.30 -30.84
CA GLY A 243 -38.18 16.52 -32.03
C GLY A 243 -38.37 15.37 -33.04
N GLN A 244 -38.43 15.69 -34.34
CA GLN A 244 -38.70 14.73 -35.41
C GLN A 244 -37.39 14.27 -36.08
N TYR A 245 -37.25 12.98 -36.40
CA TYR A 245 -36.70 12.39 -37.64
C TYR A 245 -36.59 10.85 -37.50
N PRO A 246 -36.86 10.03 -38.54
CA PRO A 246 -36.91 8.57 -38.43
C PRO A 246 -35.61 7.84 -38.88
N PRO A 247 -35.18 6.76 -38.20
CA PRO A 247 -34.18 5.82 -38.70
C PRO A 247 -34.81 4.68 -39.55
N PRO A 248 -34.02 4.00 -40.42
CA PRO A 248 -34.49 2.88 -41.26
C PRO A 248 -34.61 1.54 -40.49
N PRO A 249 -35.35 0.55 -41.01
CA PRO A 249 -35.65 -0.69 -40.30
C PRO A 249 -34.48 -1.69 -40.26
N GLY A 250 -34.16 -2.18 -39.05
CA GLY A 250 -33.33 -3.36 -38.80
C GLY A 250 -33.97 -4.21 -37.70
N GLN A 251 -34.18 -5.51 -37.96
CA GLN A 251 -35.00 -6.37 -37.09
C GLN A 251 -34.16 -7.06 -36.00
N TYR A 252 -34.46 -6.79 -34.73
CA TYR A 252 -34.19 -7.71 -33.61
C TYR A 252 -35.30 -7.61 -32.55
N THR A 253 -35.85 -8.74 -32.12
CA THR A 253 -36.99 -8.81 -31.19
C THR A 253 -36.54 -9.19 -29.77
N PRO A 254 -36.78 -8.35 -28.74
CA PRO A 254 -36.57 -8.73 -27.35
C PRO A 254 -37.71 -9.61 -26.79
N PRO A 255 -37.45 -10.40 -25.73
CA PRO A 255 -38.46 -11.24 -25.07
C PRO A 255 -39.45 -10.45 -24.19
N PRO A 256 -40.60 -11.04 -23.80
CA PRO A 256 -41.68 -10.35 -23.08
C PRO A 256 -41.41 -10.16 -21.57
N PRO A 257 -42.04 -9.16 -20.92
CA PRO A 257 -41.89 -8.87 -19.50
C PRO A 257 -42.78 -9.74 -18.58
N PRO A 258 -42.42 -9.93 -17.29
CA PRO A 258 -43.29 -10.56 -16.28
C PRO A 258 -44.49 -9.68 -15.87
N GLY A 259 -45.56 -10.32 -15.38
CA GLY A 259 -46.79 -9.65 -14.95
C GLY A 259 -46.75 -9.01 -13.56
N GLN A 260 -47.71 -8.12 -13.30
CA GLN A 260 -47.89 -7.36 -12.05
C GLN A 260 -48.82 -8.10 -11.06
N TYR A 261 -48.65 -7.89 -9.76
CA TYR A 261 -49.72 -7.82 -8.75
C TYR A 261 -49.25 -7.04 -7.50
N GLN A 262 -50.17 -6.40 -6.77
CA GLN A 262 -49.88 -5.47 -5.66
C GLN A 262 -50.57 -5.92 -4.34
N PRO A 263 -49.97 -5.66 -3.17
CA PRO A 263 -50.63 -5.79 -1.86
C PRO A 263 -51.19 -4.44 -1.33
N PRO A 264 -52.28 -4.46 -0.53
CA PRO A 264 -52.72 -3.35 0.33
C PRO A 264 -52.04 -3.38 1.72
N ALA A 265 -52.31 -2.38 2.58
CA ALA A 265 -51.42 -1.98 3.68
C ALA A 265 -51.98 -2.07 5.13
N ASP A 266 -51.04 -2.00 6.09
CA ASP A 266 -51.08 -1.53 7.50
C ASP A 266 -52.20 -1.96 8.49
N GLN A 267 -51.79 -2.31 9.73
CA GLN A 267 -51.92 -1.42 10.92
C GLN A 267 -51.58 -2.07 12.30
N TYR A 268 -50.76 -1.37 13.10
CA TYR A 268 -50.65 -1.36 14.60
C TYR A 268 -50.24 -2.62 15.43
N ALA A 269 -49.85 -2.38 16.69
CA ALA A 269 -49.19 -3.26 17.68
C ALA A 269 -49.54 -2.78 19.14
N PRO A 270 -49.00 -3.33 20.28
CA PRO A 270 -48.09 -4.46 20.53
C PRO A 270 -48.80 -5.56 21.42
N PRO A 271 -48.50 -5.94 22.72
CA PRO A 271 -47.47 -5.61 23.73
C PRO A 271 -46.71 -6.80 24.42
N ALA A 272 -45.59 -6.47 25.11
CA ALA A 272 -44.94 -7.05 26.32
C ALA A 272 -44.93 -8.57 26.66
N GLY A 273 -43.74 -9.13 27.00
CA GLY A 273 -43.57 -10.48 27.60
C GLY A 273 -42.15 -10.91 28.03
N GLN A 274 -41.77 -10.56 29.26
CA GLN A 274 -40.68 -11.03 30.16
C GLN A 274 -39.67 -12.15 29.75
N TYR A 275 -38.38 -11.93 30.08
CA TYR A 275 -37.37 -12.96 30.43
C TYR A 275 -36.49 -12.47 31.63
N PRO A 276 -35.95 -13.36 32.49
CA PRO A 276 -35.20 -12.99 33.71
C PRO A 276 -33.67 -12.81 33.51
N PRO A 277 -32.97 -12.09 34.42
CA PRO A 277 -31.55 -11.76 34.29
C PRO A 277 -30.55 -12.71 35.01
N PRO A 278 -29.26 -12.71 34.63
CA PRO A 278 -28.17 -13.32 35.40
C PRO A 278 -27.71 -12.44 36.60
N PRO A 279 -26.97 -12.98 37.59
CA PRO A 279 -26.76 -12.32 38.87
C PRO A 279 -25.50 -11.43 38.97
N GLY A 280 -25.72 -10.17 39.38
CA GLY A 280 -24.95 -9.49 40.45
C GLY A 280 -23.43 -9.34 40.34
N GLY A 281 -22.96 -8.32 39.62
CA GLY A 281 -21.64 -7.69 39.79
C GLY A 281 -21.79 -6.20 40.10
N GLN A 282 -20.96 -5.64 41.00
CA GLN A 282 -21.18 -4.29 41.56
C GLN A 282 -21.05 -3.16 40.52
N TYR A 283 -22.01 -2.24 40.52
CA TYR A 283 -22.01 -1.04 39.66
C TYR A 283 -21.15 0.09 40.24
N ALA A 284 -20.26 0.64 39.40
CA ALA A 284 -19.95 2.07 39.46
C ALA A 284 -20.99 2.84 38.61
N PRO A 285 -21.36 4.08 38.96
CA PRO A 285 -22.35 4.85 38.20
C PRO A 285 -21.81 5.22 36.81
N PRO A 286 -22.66 5.18 35.75
CA PRO A 286 -22.24 5.56 34.41
C PRO A 286 -21.98 7.08 34.31
N PRO A 287 -21.04 7.53 33.46
CA PRO A 287 -20.86 8.95 33.17
C PRO A 287 -22.09 9.53 32.43
N PRO A 288 -22.30 10.85 32.46
CA PRO A 288 -23.45 11.48 31.81
C PRO A 288 -23.52 11.23 30.30
N ALA A 289 -24.74 11.18 29.76
CA ALA A 289 -24.99 11.07 28.32
C ALA A 289 -24.53 12.36 27.58
N GLY A 290 -23.26 12.39 27.20
CA GLY A 290 -22.63 13.55 26.56
C GLY A 290 -21.26 13.28 25.94
N ALA A 291 -20.88 12.00 25.74
CA ALA A 291 -19.63 11.60 25.12
C ALA A 291 -19.86 10.47 24.11
N THR A 292 -19.91 10.82 22.82
CA THR A 292 -19.65 9.87 21.74
C THR A 292 -18.22 9.33 21.93
N PRO A 293 -17.94 8.03 21.75
CA PRO A 293 -16.56 7.59 21.62
C PRO A 293 -15.91 8.33 20.44
N PRO A 294 -14.59 8.64 20.47
CA PRO A 294 -13.96 9.44 19.42
C PRO A 294 -14.05 8.78 18.03
N GLN A 295 -15.04 9.18 17.24
CA GLN A 295 -14.98 9.02 15.80
C GLN A 295 -13.78 9.84 15.33
N GLN A 296 -12.76 9.15 14.81
CA GLN A 296 -11.62 9.81 14.18
C GLN A 296 -12.16 10.67 13.04
N GLN A 297 -12.01 11.99 13.15
CA GLN A 297 -12.49 12.90 12.11
C GLN A 297 -11.66 12.67 10.85
N GLY A 298 -12.34 12.38 9.74
CA GLY A 298 -11.72 11.90 8.50
C GLY A 298 -10.82 12.94 7.81
N GLY A 299 -9.57 13.03 8.24
CA GLY A 299 -8.51 13.72 7.50
C GLY A 299 -8.05 12.89 6.31
N LYS A 300 -8.04 13.48 5.11
CA LYS A 300 -7.47 12.84 3.92
C LYS A 300 -5.95 12.71 4.05
N ILE A 301 -5.39 11.64 3.48
CA ILE A 301 -3.94 11.44 3.38
C ILE A 301 -3.50 12.07 2.05
N SER A 302 -2.64 13.10 2.07
CA SER A 302 -2.11 13.70 0.84
C SER A 302 -0.66 13.27 0.64
N LEU A 303 -0.40 12.54 -0.45
CA LEU A 303 0.97 12.16 -0.81
C LEU A 303 1.62 13.30 -1.59
N THR A 304 2.82 13.69 -1.17
CA THR A 304 3.56 14.83 -1.71
C THR A 304 5.00 14.43 -2.01
N LYS A 305 5.76 15.29 -2.70
CA LYS A 305 7.20 15.05 -2.94
C LYS A 305 8.03 14.91 -1.65
N ASN A 306 7.51 15.38 -0.52
CA ASN A 306 8.17 15.35 0.80
C ASN A 306 7.55 14.29 1.75
N ALA A 307 6.51 13.59 1.30
CA ALA A 307 5.85 12.48 1.99
C ALA A 307 5.21 11.59 0.92
N PRO A 308 6.02 10.78 0.19
CA PRO A 308 5.60 10.19 -1.06
C PRO A 308 4.82 8.88 -0.90
N SER A 309 4.80 8.25 0.27
CA SER A 309 4.25 6.91 0.45
C SER A 309 3.45 6.70 1.73
N VAL A 310 2.66 5.63 1.74
CA VAL A 310 1.79 5.17 2.85
C VAL A 310 1.54 3.67 2.75
N SER A 311 1.56 2.94 3.87
CA SER A 311 1.10 1.54 3.93
C SER A 311 -0.41 1.48 4.08
N LEU A 312 -1.09 0.66 3.28
CA LEU A 312 -2.53 0.43 3.40
C LEU A 312 -2.87 -0.28 4.72
N THR A 313 -2.11 -1.32 5.07
CA THR A 313 -2.28 -2.11 6.30
C THR A 313 -2.24 -1.21 7.54
N LYS A 314 -1.24 -0.31 7.64
CA LYS A 314 -1.06 0.59 8.79
C LYS A 314 -2.16 1.64 8.97
N HIS A 315 -2.93 1.92 7.92
CA HIS A 315 -4.11 2.78 8.01
C HIS A 315 -5.44 2.00 8.15
N GLY A 316 -5.38 0.67 8.32
CA GLY A 316 -6.55 -0.19 8.53
C GLY A 316 -7.14 -0.81 7.26
N ALA A 317 -6.49 -0.62 6.11
CA ALA A 317 -6.96 -1.13 4.82
C ALA A 317 -6.37 -2.51 4.50
N THR A 318 -6.94 -3.52 5.15
CA THR A 318 -6.45 -4.91 5.14
C THR A 318 -7.27 -5.87 4.26
N GLY A 319 -8.31 -5.38 3.57
CA GLY A 319 -9.20 -6.21 2.74
C GLY A 319 -10.26 -5.40 1.98
N GLY A 320 -11.06 -6.08 1.18
CA GLY A 320 -12.11 -5.53 0.33
C GLY A 320 -11.58 -4.76 -0.90
N HIS A 321 -12.50 -4.17 -1.68
CA HIS A 321 -12.16 -3.49 -2.93
C HIS A 321 -11.72 -2.04 -2.70
N MET A 322 -10.43 -1.75 -2.84
CA MET A 322 -9.94 -0.38 -2.97
C MET A 322 -10.32 0.18 -4.34
N ARG A 323 -10.91 1.37 -4.38
CA ARG A 323 -11.23 2.09 -5.63
C ARG A 323 -10.19 3.18 -5.88
N VAL A 324 -9.40 3.06 -6.94
CA VAL A 324 -8.57 4.15 -7.48
C VAL A 324 -9.41 4.93 -8.48
N ASN A 325 -9.37 6.26 -8.42
CA ASN A 325 -10.25 7.12 -9.19
C ASN A 325 -9.50 8.36 -9.70
N LEU A 326 -9.72 8.72 -10.96
CA LEU A 326 -9.09 9.86 -11.63
C LEU A 326 -10.13 10.95 -11.89
N ASN A 327 -9.82 12.18 -11.48
CA ASN A 327 -10.60 13.39 -11.76
C ASN A 327 -9.69 14.44 -12.39
N TRP A 328 -10.16 15.18 -13.41
CA TRP A 328 -9.31 16.14 -14.13
C TRP A 328 -10.01 17.44 -14.50
N THR A 329 -9.21 18.49 -14.65
CA THR A 329 -9.61 19.79 -15.19
C THR A 329 -8.52 20.31 -16.13
N ALA A 330 -8.93 20.90 -17.26
CA ALA A 330 -8.03 21.59 -18.18
C ALA A 330 -8.23 23.10 -18.09
N ARG A 331 -7.16 23.89 -18.27
CA ARG A 331 -7.28 25.34 -18.48
C ARG A 331 -7.95 25.63 -19.83
N GLU A 332 -8.71 26.72 -19.92
CA GLU A 332 -9.35 27.13 -21.18
C GLU A 332 -8.32 27.23 -22.31
N GLY A 333 -8.55 26.49 -23.40
CA GLY A 333 -7.68 26.46 -24.58
C GLY A 333 -6.53 25.45 -24.54
N ALA A 334 -6.36 24.65 -23.48
CA ALA A 334 -5.43 23.51 -23.48
C ALA A 334 -5.93 22.35 -24.36
N ALA A 335 -7.25 22.10 -24.39
CA ALA A 335 -7.87 21.09 -25.24
C ALA A 335 -8.10 21.59 -26.68
N LYS A 336 -7.95 20.70 -27.67
CA LYS A 336 -8.07 20.95 -29.12
C LYS A 336 -8.86 19.83 -29.80
N GLY A 337 -10.11 20.08 -30.17
CA GLY A 337 -10.87 19.17 -31.03
C GLY A 337 -10.29 19.08 -32.45
N LEU A 338 -10.46 17.91 -33.09
CA LEU A 338 -9.84 17.45 -34.36
C LEU A 338 -9.96 18.36 -35.60
N LEU A 339 -10.69 19.48 -35.51
CA LEU A 339 -10.99 20.43 -36.60
C LEU A 339 -10.68 21.90 -36.23
N GLY A 340 -9.88 22.14 -35.19
CA GLY A 340 -9.30 23.46 -34.86
C GLY A 340 -10.27 24.53 -34.35
N LYS A 341 -11.56 24.24 -34.22
CA LYS A 341 -12.56 25.15 -33.62
C LYS A 341 -12.55 25.02 -32.10
N ARG A 342 -12.30 26.13 -31.41
CA ARG A 342 -12.51 26.24 -29.95
C ARG A 342 -13.98 25.98 -29.62
N ARG A 343 -14.24 25.03 -28.73
CA ARG A 343 -15.55 24.78 -28.11
C ARG A 343 -15.57 25.31 -26.67
N ARG A 344 -16.76 25.49 -26.11
CA ARG A 344 -17.00 25.52 -24.66
C ARG A 344 -17.43 24.12 -24.24
N GLY A 345 -16.95 23.65 -23.09
CA GLY A 345 -16.88 22.23 -22.77
C GLY A 345 -15.51 21.68 -23.14
N VAL A 346 -14.97 20.81 -22.28
CA VAL A 346 -13.64 20.23 -22.45
C VAL A 346 -13.81 18.83 -23.03
N ASP A 347 -13.73 18.71 -24.36
CA ASP A 347 -13.58 17.43 -25.04
C ASP A 347 -12.16 16.90 -24.72
N LEU A 348 -11.91 16.35 -23.52
CA LEU A 348 -10.63 15.80 -23.04
C LEU A 348 -10.85 14.45 -22.35
N ASP A 349 -10.16 13.44 -22.85
CA ASP A 349 -10.33 12.04 -22.49
C ASP A 349 -9.03 11.49 -21.87
N LEU A 350 -9.10 10.99 -20.62
CA LEU A 350 -7.95 10.44 -19.88
C LEU A 350 -8.21 8.99 -19.49
N ASP A 351 -7.50 8.05 -20.11
CA ASP A 351 -7.55 6.60 -19.82
C ASP A 351 -6.78 6.29 -18.50
N LEU A 352 -7.45 5.72 -17.51
CA LEU A 352 -6.82 5.13 -16.32
C LEU A 352 -6.33 3.70 -16.61
N CYS A 353 -5.01 3.52 -16.55
CA CYS A 353 -4.35 2.25 -16.83
C CYS A 353 -3.62 1.71 -15.59
N CYS A 354 -3.35 0.40 -15.56
CA CYS A 354 -2.32 -0.12 -14.67
C CYS A 354 -1.50 -1.26 -15.27
N LEU A 355 -0.19 -1.26 -15.03
CA LEU A 355 0.64 -2.47 -15.15
C LEU A 355 0.50 -3.27 -13.84
N TRP A 356 0.43 -4.59 -13.91
CA TRP A 356 0.31 -5.46 -12.74
C TRP A 356 1.30 -6.62 -12.82
N GLU A 357 1.81 -7.07 -11.67
CA GLU A 357 2.69 -8.23 -11.53
C GLU A 357 2.33 -8.97 -10.23
N LEU A 358 2.10 -10.28 -10.33
CA LEU A 358 1.82 -11.19 -9.22
C LEU A 358 3.10 -11.88 -8.75
N LYS A 359 3.10 -12.41 -7.52
CA LYS A 359 4.27 -13.11 -6.95
C LYS A 359 4.66 -14.40 -7.69
N ASP A 360 3.75 -14.97 -8.47
CA ASP A 360 4.03 -16.11 -9.35
C ASP A 360 4.66 -15.72 -10.71
N GLY A 361 4.94 -14.43 -10.93
CA GLY A 361 5.57 -13.90 -12.14
C GLY A 361 4.60 -13.62 -13.30
N ARG A 362 3.30 -13.93 -13.16
CA ARG A 362 2.29 -13.45 -14.12
C ARG A 362 2.18 -11.93 -14.04
N LYS A 363 2.15 -11.29 -15.21
CA LYS A 363 2.13 -9.83 -15.36
C LYS A 363 1.36 -9.42 -16.61
N GLY A 364 0.88 -8.19 -16.63
CA GLY A 364 0.16 -7.62 -17.77
C GLY A 364 -0.19 -6.16 -17.58
N ILE A 365 -1.14 -5.70 -18.40
CA ILE A 365 -1.72 -4.36 -18.35
C ILE A 365 -3.25 -4.45 -18.34
N ILE A 366 -3.89 -3.53 -17.61
CA ILE A 366 -5.31 -3.20 -17.73
C ILE A 366 -5.44 -1.81 -18.33
N HIS A 367 -6.31 -1.66 -19.34
CA HIS A 367 -6.63 -0.37 -19.98
C HIS A 367 -7.93 -0.46 -20.82
N ALA A 368 -8.58 0.69 -21.05
CA ALA A 368 -9.87 0.82 -21.75
C ALA A 368 -9.96 0.15 -23.14
N LEU A 369 -8.82 -0.01 -23.84
CA LEU A 369 -8.75 -0.53 -25.21
C LEU A 369 -8.37 -2.02 -25.30
N GLY A 370 -8.25 -2.73 -24.18
CA GLY A 370 -7.72 -4.10 -24.12
C GLY A 370 -8.37 -4.97 -23.05
N ASP A 371 -7.55 -5.57 -22.18
CA ASP A 371 -8.08 -6.26 -21.00
C ASP A 371 -8.53 -5.24 -19.96
N MET A 372 -9.77 -5.39 -19.48
CA MET A 372 -10.35 -4.59 -18.39
C MET A 372 -10.22 -5.29 -17.03
N GLY A 373 -9.70 -6.52 -16.98
CA GLY A 373 -9.44 -7.25 -15.74
C GLY A 373 -10.67 -7.88 -15.07
N ALA A 374 -10.49 -8.33 -13.83
CA ALA A 374 -11.46 -9.04 -13.02
C ALA A 374 -11.08 -8.97 -11.52
N LEU A 375 -12.06 -9.05 -10.61
CA LEU A 375 -11.83 -8.97 -9.15
C LEU A 375 -11.92 -10.32 -8.43
N ASP A 376 -12.56 -11.30 -9.08
CA ASP A 376 -12.86 -12.66 -8.64
C ASP A 376 -11.84 -13.71 -9.13
N ARG A 377 -10.93 -13.29 -10.01
CA ARG A 377 -9.85 -14.10 -10.58
C ARG A 377 -8.65 -13.18 -10.91
N PRO A 378 -7.44 -13.74 -11.08
CA PRO A 378 -6.29 -12.98 -11.56
C PRO A 378 -6.65 -12.14 -12.81
N PRO A 379 -6.28 -10.84 -12.84
CA PRO A 379 -5.31 -10.18 -11.97
C PRO A 379 -5.84 -9.61 -10.63
N PHE A 380 -7.09 -9.85 -10.24
CA PHE A 380 -7.73 -9.28 -9.04
C PHE A 380 -7.82 -7.73 -9.05
N ILE A 381 -7.70 -7.14 -10.23
CA ILE A 381 -7.85 -5.71 -10.53
C ILE A 381 -8.83 -5.61 -11.70
N LYS A 382 -9.72 -4.62 -11.68
CA LYS A 382 -10.69 -4.38 -12.74
C LYS A 382 -10.93 -2.88 -12.99
N LEU A 383 -10.92 -2.48 -14.25
CA LEU A 383 -11.41 -1.18 -14.72
C LEU A 383 -12.94 -1.21 -14.86
N ASP A 384 -13.64 -0.21 -14.33
CA ASP A 384 -15.12 -0.23 -14.29
C ASP A 384 -15.74 0.07 -15.66
N LYS A 385 -15.37 1.21 -16.26
CA LYS A 385 -15.79 1.64 -17.59
C LYS A 385 -15.02 2.88 -18.07
N ASP A 386 -14.59 2.82 -19.32
CA ASP A 386 -14.22 3.96 -20.17
C ASP A 386 -15.33 5.06 -20.22
N ASP A 387 -15.05 6.25 -19.65
CA ASP A 387 -15.92 7.46 -19.69
C ASP A 387 -15.32 8.58 -20.56
N ARG A 388 -15.45 8.40 -21.88
CA ARG A 388 -15.10 9.35 -22.98
C ARG A 388 -15.72 10.75 -22.93
N THR A 389 -16.31 11.14 -21.81
CA THR A 389 -17.06 12.40 -21.67
C THR A 389 -16.55 13.28 -20.55
N GLY A 390 -15.86 12.73 -19.55
CA GLY A 390 -15.52 13.44 -18.31
C GLY A 390 -16.75 14.06 -17.61
N ALA A 391 -17.95 13.57 -17.92
CA ALA A 391 -19.23 14.16 -17.50
C ALA A 391 -19.93 13.36 -16.40
N ILE A 392 -19.41 12.18 -16.05
CA ILE A 392 -19.80 11.49 -14.83
C ILE A 392 -19.04 12.13 -13.66
N GLU A 393 -19.78 12.69 -12.69
CA GLU A 393 -19.25 13.40 -11.51
C GLU A 393 -18.34 12.53 -10.60
N SER A 394 -18.26 11.23 -10.86
CA SER A 394 -17.37 10.29 -10.18
C SER A 394 -16.09 9.93 -10.93
N GLY A 395 -15.91 10.33 -12.19
CA GLY A 395 -14.76 9.90 -13.03
C GLY A 395 -14.64 8.39 -13.27
N GLU A 396 -13.56 7.97 -13.94
CA GLU A 396 -13.21 6.55 -14.19
C GLU A 396 -12.63 5.88 -12.93
N ASN A 397 -12.85 4.56 -12.77
CA ASN A 397 -12.45 3.81 -11.58
C ASN A 397 -11.74 2.48 -11.89
N LEU A 398 -10.52 2.35 -11.35
CA LEU A 398 -9.80 1.08 -11.26
C LEU A 398 -10.01 0.49 -9.86
N HIS A 399 -10.66 -0.66 -9.77
CA HIS A 399 -10.83 -1.40 -8.53
C HIS A 399 -9.71 -2.42 -8.34
N ILE A 400 -9.14 -2.49 -7.13
CA ILE A 400 -8.11 -3.44 -6.72
C ILE A 400 -8.68 -4.22 -5.53
N ASN A 401 -8.72 -5.55 -5.62
CA ASN A 401 -9.21 -6.39 -4.53
C ASN A 401 -8.09 -6.67 -3.51
N LEU A 402 -8.14 -5.99 -2.35
CA LEU A 402 -7.13 -6.12 -1.30
C LEU A 402 -7.17 -7.47 -0.57
N ASP A 403 -8.24 -8.26 -0.71
CA ASP A 403 -8.28 -9.64 -0.18
C ASP A 403 -7.20 -10.52 -0.85
N HIS A 404 -6.75 -10.14 -2.05
CA HIS A 404 -5.64 -10.74 -2.79
C HIS A 404 -4.29 -10.04 -2.60
N THR A 405 -4.13 -9.28 -1.49
CA THR A 405 -2.87 -8.62 -1.12
C THR A 405 -1.66 -9.56 -1.20
N ALA A 406 -1.81 -10.82 -0.78
CA ALA A 406 -0.75 -11.82 -0.80
C ALA A 406 -0.32 -12.24 -2.22
N ASP A 407 -1.22 -12.21 -3.21
CA ASP A 407 -0.95 -12.58 -4.60
C ASP A 407 -0.16 -11.50 -5.35
N PHE A 408 -0.34 -10.23 -5.00
CA PHE A 408 0.33 -9.11 -5.67
C PHE A 408 1.83 -9.03 -5.34
N LYS A 409 2.65 -8.73 -6.35
CA LYS A 409 4.02 -8.25 -6.19
C LYS A 409 4.07 -6.73 -6.33
N ARG A 410 3.51 -6.18 -7.41
CA ARG A 410 3.41 -4.72 -7.64
C ARG A 410 2.33 -4.34 -8.66
N ILE A 411 1.82 -3.12 -8.55
CA ILE A 411 0.80 -2.50 -9.41
C ILE A 411 1.22 -1.06 -9.71
N LEU A 412 1.48 -0.73 -10.98
CA LEU A 412 1.81 0.64 -11.41
C LEU A 412 0.57 1.28 -12.04
N VAL A 413 -0.05 2.25 -11.36
CA VAL A 413 -1.25 2.96 -11.84
C VAL A 413 -0.83 4.27 -12.52
N PHE A 414 -1.32 4.50 -13.74
CA PHE A 414 -0.97 5.67 -14.55
C PHE A 414 -2.15 6.14 -15.41
N ALA A 415 -2.16 7.41 -15.81
CA ALA A 415 -3.13 7.98 -16.75
C ALA A 415 -2.47 8.25 -18.11
N GLU A 416 -3.19 8.02 -19.21
CA GLU A 416 -2.79 8.41 -20.58
C GLU A 416 -3.81 9.41 -21.14
N ILE A 417 -3.37 10.39 -21.94
CA ILE A 417 -4.29 11.19 -22.77
C ILE A 417 -4.72 10.35 -23.97
N TYR A 418 -5.99 9.94 -24.01
CA TYR A 418 -6.56 9.22 -25.16
C TYR A 418 -6.86 10.18 -26.32
N ASP A 419 -7.64 11.23 -26.06
CA ASP A 419 -7.98 12.28 -27.04
C ASP A 419 -8.15 13.67 -26.37
N GLY A 420 -8.24 14.72 -27.17
CA GLY A 420 -8.60 16.06 -26.74
C GLY A 420 -7.43 17.00 -26.40
N ALA A 421 -6.24 16.47 -26.09
CA ALA A 421 -5.04 17.27 -25.81
C ALA A 421 -3.76 16.68 -26.42
N ASP A 422 -2.76 17.55 -26.63
CA ASP A 422 -1.44 17.17 -27.15
C ASP A 422 -0.55 16.52 -26.06
N ASP A 423 -0.60 17.05 -24.83
CA ASP A 423 0.24 16.67 -23.68
C ASP A 423 -0.37 17.20 -22.36
N PHE A 424 0.19 16.80 -21.22
CA PHE A 424 -0.33 17.11 -19.87
C PHE A 424 -0.13 18.57 -19.39
N ARG A 425 0.50 19.47 -20.17
CA ARG A 425 0.85 20.82 -19.69
C ARG A 425 -0.39 21.68 -19.46
N GLY A 426 -0.50 22.22 -18.24
CA GLY A 426 -1.63 23.08 -17.86
C GLY A 426 -2.93 22.33 -17.54
N MET A 427 -2.88 20.98 -17.46
CA MET A 427 -3.91 20.20 -16.78
C MET A 427 -3.72 20.25 -15.27
N ASN A 428 -4.81 20.04 -14.52
CA ASN A 428 -4.75 19.63 -13.12
C ASN A 428 -5.57 18.35 -12.99
N ALA A 429 -4.91 17.21 -12.80
CA ALA A 429 -5.54 15.95 -12.44
C ALA A 429 -5.30 15.63 -10.96
N VAL A 430 -6.25 14.92 -10.36
CA VAL A 430 -6.18 14.39 -9.00
C VAL A 430 -6.54 12.91 -9.08
N ALA A 431 -5.62 12.07 -8.62
CA ALA A 431 -5.85 10.66 -8.44
C ALA A 431 -6.09 10.38 -6.96
N THR A 432 -7.23 9.76 -6.64
CA THR A 432 -7.63 9.45 -5.27
C THR A 432 -7.84 7.96 -5.13
N LEU A 433 -7.14 7.34 -4.18
CA LEU A 433 -7.38 5.97 -3.76
C LEU A 433 -8.36 6.01 -2.58
N TYR A 434 -9.39 5.19 -2.67
CA TYR A 434 -10.40 4.97 -1.63
C TYR A 434 -10.26 3.52 -1.12
N PRO A 435 -9.27 3.26 -0.24
CA PRO A 435 -9.19 2.00 0.48
C PRO A 435 -10.38 1.82 1.44
N VAL A 436 -10.76 0.56 1.71
CA VAL A 436 -11.79 0.24 2.70
C VAL A 436 -11.19 0.39 4.11
N GLY A 437 -11.93 0.98 5.05
CA GLY A 437 -11.50 1.12 6.46
C GLY A 437 -10.50 2.24 6.74
N ALA A 438 -9.83 2.78 5.72
CA ALA A 438 -8.82 3.84 5.83
C ALA A 438 -9.29 5.18 5.18
N PRO A 439 -8.66 6.33 5.49
CA PRO A 439 -8.96 7.59 4.84
C PRO A 439 -8.54 7.60 3.35
N PRO A 440 -9.18 8.42 2.50
CA PRO A 440 -8.77 8.56 1.09
C PRO A 440 -7.35 9.12 0.95
N ILE A 441 -6.61 8.58 -0.02
CA ILE A 441 -5.23 8.94 -0.32
C ILE A 441 -5.21 9.73 -1.63
N GLU A 442 -4.86 11.02 -1.58
CA GLU A 442 -4.91 11.95 -2.73
C GLU A 442 -3.52 12.29 -3.27
N MET A 443 -3.41 12.31 -4.60
CA MET A 443 -2.20 12.62 -5.36
C MET A 443 -2.51 13.65 -6.46
N HIS A 444 -1.86 14.81 -6.40
CA HIS A 444 -2.01 15.86 -7.41
C HIS A 444 -1.02 15.71 -8.57
N MET A 445 -1.51 15.95 -9.79
CA MET A 445 -0.78 15.98 -11.05
C MET A 445 -1.05 17.32 -11.75
N ASN A 446 -0.22 18.32 -11.48
CA ASN A 446 -0.42 19.70 -11.96
C ASN A 446 0.89 20.42 -12.35
N ASP A 447 2.01 19.69 -12.45
CA ASP A 447 3.35 20.22 -12.66
C ASP A 447 4.08 19.65 -13.90
N CYS A 448 3.32 19.22 -14.93
CA CYS A 448 3.88 18.83 -16.22
C CYS A 448 4.51 20.05 -16.94
N MET A 449 5.78 19.92 -17.33
CA MET A 449 6.56 20.99 -17.99
C MET A 449 6.96 20.67 -19.44
N ASP A 450 6.90 19.40 -19.85
CA ASP A 450 7.29 18.91 -21.17
C ASP A 450 6.10 18.30 -21.94
N ALA A 451 6.34 17.74 -23.13
CA ALA A 451 5.30 17.19 -24.01
C ALA A 451 4.89 15.75 -23.64
N SER A 452 4.84 15.41 -22.35
CA SER A 452 4.43 14.09 -21.86
C SER A 452 2.94 13.81 -22.08
N ARG A 453 2.63 12.59 -22.52
CA ARG A 453 1.26 12.11 -22.78
C ARG A 453 0.76 11.10 -21.76
N ASP A 454 1.65 10.67 -20.86
CA ASP A 454 1.39 9.70 -19.81
C ASP A 454 1.82 10.30 -18.47
N ALA A 455 1.04 10.03 -17.42
CA ALA A 455 1.23 10.54 -16.07
C ALA A 455 1.14 9.37 -15.08
N VAL A 456 2.30 8.91 -14.60
CA VAL A 456 2.38 7.82 -13.62
C VAL A 456 1.97 8.35 -12.26
N LEU A 457 0.91 7.77 -11.69
CA LEU A 457 0.23 8.29 -10.51
C LEU A 457 0.83 7.67 -9.24
N ALA A 458 0.78 6.34 -9.14
CA ALA A 458 1.30 5.57 -8.03
C ALA A 458 1.95 4.27 -8.49
N LEU A 459 3.01 3.87 -7.80
CA LEU A 459 3.44 2.48 -7.71
C LEU A 459 2.96 1.92 -6.37
N ILE A 460 2.28 0.78 -6.39
CA ILE A 460 1.81 0.06 -5.22
C ILE A 460 2.60 -1.25 -5.15
N GLU A 461 3.34 -1.48 -4.07
CA GLU A 461 4.29 -2.61 -3.96
C GLU A 461 3.93 -3.48 -2.76
N ASN A 462 3.99 -4.81 -2.91
CA ASN A 462 3.87 -5.71 -1.77
C ASN A 462 5.23 -5.79 -1.05
N VAL A 463 5.34 -5.07 0.06
CA VAL A 463 6.52 -5.03 0.93
C VAL A 463 6.18 -5.80 2.20
N ASN A 464 6.89 -6.91 2.45
CA ASN A 464 6.71 -7.76 3.63
C ASN A 464 5.24 -8.21 3.87
N GLY A 465 4.48 -8.44 2.79
CA GLY A 465 3.07 -8.79 2.87
C GLY A 465 2.10 -7.59 2.87
N GLU A 466 2.54 -6.38 3.21
CA GLU A 466 1.71 -5.16 3.13
C GLU A 466 1.72 -4.54 1.73
N LEU A 467 0.60 -3.95 1.29
CA LEU A 467 0.59 -3.08 0.11
C LEU A 467 0.96 -1.64 0.50
N VAL A 468 2.13 -1.19 0.04
CA VAL A 468 2.61 0.20 0.19
C VAL A 468 2.27 0.98 -1.08
N VAL A 469 1.50 2.06 -0.95
CA VAL A 469 1.25 3.02 -2.03
C VAL A 469 2.36 4.08 -2.00
N ARG A 470 3.05 4.28 -3.13
CA ARG A 470 4.01 5.36 -3.34
C ARG A 470 3.59 6.22 -4.53
N ARG A 471 3.35 7.52 -4.30
CA ARG A 471 3.13 8.52 -5.34
C ARG A 471 4.40 8.62 -6.19
N GLU A 472 4.25 8.33 -7.47
CA GLU A 472 5.26 8.62 -8.49
C GLU A 472 5.13 10.09 -8.89
N GLY A 473 3.97 10.43 -9.47
CA GLY A 473 3.74 11.71 -10.12
C GLY A 473 4.78 12.07 -11.18
N ARG A 474 5.17 11.06 -11.97
CA ARG A 474 6.16 11.16 -13.04
C ARG A 474 5.46 11.29 -14.37
N TYR A 475 5.76 12.36 -15.08
CA TYR A 475 5.35 12.53 -16.47
C TYR A 475 6.29 11.76 -17.40
N VAL A 476 5.74 11.12 -18.43
CA VAL A 476 6.48 10.28 -19.38
C VAL A 476 6.19 10.73 -20.81
N MET A 477 7.27 11.01 -21.55
CA MET A 477 7.19 11.36 -22.97
C MET A 477 7.04 10.11 -23.85
N PRO A 478 6.18 10.16 -24.88
CA PRO A 478 6.10 9.08 -25.86
C PRO A 478 7.37 9.04 -26.74
N PRO A 479 7.69 7.91 -27.39
CA PRO A 479 8.86 7.80 -28.26
C PRO A 479 8.76 8.77 -29.46
N PRO A 480 9.88 9.31 -29.97
CA PRO A 480 9.89 10.22 -31.12
C PRO A 480 9.13 9.65 -32.33
N GLY A 481 8.16 10.42 -32.85
CA GLY A 481 7.32 10.01 -33.97
C GLY A 481 6.21 8.99 -33.63
N ARG A 482 6.08 8.55 -32.37
CA ARG A 482 5.10 7.54 -31.93
C ARG A 482 4.26 8.01 -30.72
N PRO A 483 3.44 9.07 -30.87
CA PRO A 483 2.72 9.70 -29.74
C PRO A 483 1.69 8.81 -29.02
N ARG A 484 1.34 7.63 -29.57
CA ARG A 484 0.43 6.64 -28.97
C ARG A 484 1.14 5.43 -28.35
N TRP A 485 2.47 5.46 -28.23
CA TRP A 485 3.27 4.36 -27.68
C TRP A 485 3.71 4.65 -26.22
N GLY A 486 3.02 5.56 -25.53
CA GLY A 486 3.31 6.00 -24.17
C GLY A 486 3.40 4.88 -23.15
N LYS A 487 2.40 3.99 -23.14
CA LYS A 487 2.36 2.75 -22.31
C LYS A 487 3.63 1.89 -22.39
N MET A 488 4.28 1.83 -23.56
CA MET A 488 5.55 1.11 -23.75
C MET A 488 6.72 1.84 -23.09
N THR A 489 6.76 3.18 -23.17
CA THR A 489 7.75 3.97 -22.41
C THR A 489 7.52 3.83 -20.91
N VAL A 490 6.27 3.80 -20.44
CA VAL A 490 5.92 3.57 -19.02
C VAL A 490 6.43 2.20 -18.55
N ASP A 491 6.17 1.13 -19.30
CA ASP A 491 6.74 -0.19 -19.01
C ASP A 491 8.28 -0.16 -18.92
N GLN A 492 8.96 0.34 -19.96
CA GLN A 492 10.42 0.43 -20.00
C GLN A 492 10.99 1.28 -18.85
N ALA A 493 10.29 2.34 -18.45
CA ALA A 493 10.69 3.26 -17.38
C ALA A 493 10.53 2.69 -15.95
N TYR A 494 9.83 1.55 -15.81
CA TYR A 494 9.58 0.85 -14.53
C TYR A 494 9.96 -0.64 -14.55
N GLY A 495 10.56 -1.12 -15.66
CA GLY A 495 11.08 -2.48 -15.79
C GLY A 495 10.02 -3.57 -15.65
N TRP A 496 8.84 -3.40 -16.23
CA TRP A 496 7.84 -4.48 -16.28
C TRP A 496 8.22 -5.54 -17.31
N ASN A 497 8.86 -5.14 -18.41
CA ASN A 497 9.31 -5.94 -19.54
C ASN A 497 8.15 -6.76 -20.15
N LEU A 498 7.09 -6.10 -20.63
CA LEU A 498 5.98 -6.73 -21.34
C LEU A 498 6.33 -6.94 -22.82
N GLU A 499 5.75 -7.99 -23.43
CA GLU A 499 5.82 -8.22 -24.87
C GLU A 499 4.73 -7.42 -25.57
N TRP A 500 5.11 -6.27 -26.13
CA TRP A 500 4.18 -5.38 -26.85
C TRP A 500 3.95 -5.83 -28.29
N VAL A 501 2.69 -6.08 -28.63
CA VAL A 501 2.26 -6.42 -30.00
C VAL A 501 1.41 -5.28 -30.55
N ALA A 502 1.75 -4.78 -31.75
CA ALA A 502 0.97 -3.75 -32.42
C ALA A 502 -0.44 -4.28 -32.78
N SER A 503 -1.49 -3.58 -32.31
CA SER A 503 -2.86 -3.90 -32.71
C SER A 503 -3.09 -3.51 -34.19
N ARG A 504 -3.87 -4.30 -34.93
CA ARG A 504 -4.09 -4.07 -36.35
C ARG A 504 -4.86 -2.76 -36.58
N GLY A 505 -4.23 -1.80 -37.26
CA GLY A 505 -4.91 -0.61 -37.78
C GLY A 505 -4.66 0.72 -37.04
N LYS A 506 -3.70 0.78 -36.11
CA LYS A 506 -3.20 2.05 -35.55
C LYS A 506 -1.66 2.04 -35.48
N ASP A 507 -1.01 2.79 -36.38
CA ASP A 507 0.43 3.09 -36.33
C ASP A 507 0.80 4.07 -35.19
#